data_AF-A0A3D5Q5F7-F1
#
_entry.id   AF-A0A3D5Q5F7-F1
#
_cell.length_a   1.000
_cell.length_b   1.000
_cell.length_c   1.000
_cell.angle_alpha   90.00
_cell.angle_beta   90.00
_cell.angle_gamma   90.00
#
_symmetry.space_group_name_H-M   'P 1'
#
loop_
_entity.id
_entity.type
_entity.pdbx_description
1 polymer ?
#
loop_
_entity_poly.entity_id
_entity_poly.type
_entity_poly.pdbx_seq_one_letter_code
_entity_poly.pdbx_strand_id
1 'polypeptide(L)'
;AIKDMAGLLTPYATYELVRAIKSAVDLPLVIHSHATAGLAAMCQLKAIEAGADRIDTAISAFANGTSHPATESQVAALKGTEYDTGLDLELLSGIADYFREVRKKYHQFESEFTREDVSVQINQVPGGMMSNLANQLKEQNALDKIRDVFNEIPQVRADLGYPPLVTPTSQIVGTQAVYNVLAGQRYKTITNEVKRYLQGGYGQPPAEVNADIRKKAIGNEAVNEGRPADLLNPELDKLRDEIGELATSEEDVLTYAMFPDLGQEFLQQRMDGTLQPEELLPAGPGDRERMGTAVATEFRIDVHGETYDVAVTGVGAPAPGKRKLYLSLDGIPQEVVFESLNEYQASAGGSGRKQATDPGHITTTMPGNVVDVLVREGDTVTAGQSVLITEAMKMETEIHTSVDGTVQAVHVSKGDRITPGEVLIEIA
;
A
#
# COMPACT_ATOMS: atom_id res chain seq x y z
N ALA A 1 12.66 -15.96 -20.57
CA ALA A 1 12.59 -14.52 -20.22
C ALA A 1 13.44 -14.26 -18.98
N ILE A 2 14.09 -13.10 -18.88
CA ILE A 2 14.66 -12.59 -17.62
C ILE A 2 13.63 -11.64 -17.02
N LYS A 3 13.14 -11.94 -15.81
CA LYS A 3 12.18 -11.11 -15.07
C LYS A 3 12.85 -10.43 -13.90
N ASP A 4 13.24 -9.18 -14.10
CA ASP A 4 13.74 -8.28 -13.07
C ASP A 4 12.58 -7.46 -12.48
N MET A 5 11.83 -8.11 -11.58
CA MET A 5 10.62 -7.58 -10.95
C MET A 5 10.86 -6.36 -10.05
N ALA A 6 12.09 -6.17 -9.56
CA ALA A 6 12.44 -5.08 -8.64
C ALA A 6 13.28 -3.97 -9.32
N GLY A 7 13.81 -4.20 -10.52
CA GLY A 7 14.70 -3.25 -11.20
C GLY A 7 16.10 -3.26 -10.60
N LEU A 8 16.63 -4.46 -10.29
CA LEU A 8 17.93 -4.68 -9.66
C LEU A 8 19.08 -4.81 -10.65
N LEU A 9 18.78 -5.16 -11.91
CA LEU A 9 19.81 -5.32 -12.91
C LEU A 9 20.55 -4.00 -13.15
N THR A 10 21.86 -4.12 -13.34
CA THR A 10 22.70 -3.02 -13.81
C THR A 10 23.07 -3.22 -15.28
N PRO A 11 23.37 -2.15 -16.04
CA PRO A 11 23.49 -2.26 -17.49
C PRO A 11 24.58 -3.24 -17.94
N TYR A 12 25.76 -3.20 -17.32
CA TYR A 12 26.86 -4.09 -17.67
C TYR A 12 26.59 -5.55 -17.26
N ALA A 13 26.02 -5.78 -16.08
CA ALA A 13 25.62 -7.13 -15.67
C ALA A 13 24.54 -7.70 -16.60
N THR A 14 23.64 -6.85 -17.09
CA THR A 14 22.62 -7.26 -18.08
C THR A 14 23.25 -7.70 -19.38
N TYR A 15 24.22 -6.95 -19.90
CA TYR A 15 24.94 -7.32 -21.13
C TYR A 15 25.55 -8.72 -20.99
N GLU A 16 26.35 -8.95 -19.94
CA GLU A 16 27.03 -10.22 -19.70
C GLU A 16 26.04 -11.38 -19.54
N LEU A 17 24.97 -11.17 -18.76
CA LEU A 17 23.93 -12.18 -18.53
C LEU A 17 23.23 -12.58 -19.83
N VAL A 18 22.83 -11.59 -20.64
CA VAL A 18 22.12 -11.83 -21.90
C VAL A 18 23.03 -12.54 -22.90
N ARG A 19 24.29 -12.10 -23.04
CA ARG A 19 25.28 -12.79 -23.90
C ARG A 19 25.48 -14.23 -23.48
N ALA A 20 25.62 -14.49 -22.18
CA ALA A 20 25.80 -15.84 -21.65
C ALA A 20 24.60 -16.74 -21.96
N ILE A 21 23.37 -16.25 -21.75
CA ILE A 21 22.15 -17.03 -22.04
C ILE A 21 22.01 -17.29 -23.54
N LYS A 22 22.18 -16.26 -24.40
CA LYS A 22 22.09 -16.42 -25.87
C LYS A 22 23.17 -17.35 -26.43
N SER A 23 24.29 -17.49 -25.75
CA SER A 23 25.34 -18.46 -26.12
C SER A 23 25.03 -19.89 -25.66
N ALA A 24 24.15 -20.05 -24.67
CA ALA A 24 23.80 -21.34 -24.08
C ALA A 24 22.52 -21.96 -24.66
N VAL A 25 21.58 -21.13 -25.16
CA VAL A 25 20.29 -21.59 -25.69
C VAL A 25 19.87 -20.78 -26.92
N ASP A 26 19.18 -21.45 -27.86
CA ASP A 26 18.65 -20.84 -29.09
C ASP A 26 17.26 -20.21 -28.89
N LEU A 27 16.69 -20.31 -27.68
CA LEU A 27 15.35 -19.78 -27.39
C LEU A 27 15.33 -18.24 -27.47
N PRO A 28 14.23 -17.64 -27.96
CA PRO A 28 14.03 -16.20 -27.86
C PRO A 28 14.07 -15.71 -26.41
N LEU A 29 14.82 -14.65 -26.17
CA LEU A 29 15.04 -14.06 -24.87
C LEU A 29 14.30 -12.73 -24.75
N VAL A 30 13.38 -12.67 -23.79
CA VAL A 30 12.61 -11.47 -23.44
C VAL A 30 13.16 -10.86 -22.16
N ILE A 31 13.33 -9.53 -22.14
CA ILE A 31 13.79 -8.76 -20.98
C ILE A 31 12.64 -7.99 -20.38
N HIS A 32 12.30 -8.33 -19.15
CA HIS A 32 11.31 -7.65 -18.35
C HIS A 32 12.01 -6.98 -17.18
N SER A 33 11.93 -5.65 -17.08
CA SER A 33 12.58 -4.89 -16.01
C SER A 33 11.73 -3.69 -15.61
N HIS A 34 11.55 -3.51 -14.30
CA HIS A 34 10.92 -2.31 -13.76
C HIS A 34 11.94 -1.16 -13.67
N ALA A 35 11.49 0.06 -13.92
CA ALA A 35 12.29 1.28 -13.95
C ALA A 35 12.48 1.91 -12.55
N THR A 36 12.20 1.17 -11.48
CA THR A 36 12.18 1.66 -10.10
C THR A 36 13.51 2.33 -9.75
N ALA A 37 14.65 1.71 -10.08
CA ALA A 37 15.97 2.27 -9.81
C ALA A 37 16.44 3.33 -10.84
N GLY A 38 15.64 3.63 -11.87
CA GLY A 38 16.05 4.44 -13.02
C GLY A 38 17.03 3.75 -13.99
N LEU A 39 17.33 2.46 -13.80
CA LEU A 39 18.34 1.75 -14.59
C LEU A 39 17.78 0.95 -15.78
N ALA A 40 16.48 0.63 -15.76
CA ALA A 40 15.89 -0.34 -16.68
C ALA A 40 16.07 0.00 -18.16
N ALA A 41 15.95 1.27 -18.56
CA ALA A 41 16.13 1.65 -19.96
C ALA A 41 17.56 1.37 -20.46
N MET A 42 18.56 1.63 -19.61
CA MET A 42 19.96 1.34 -19.90
C MET A 42 20.22 -0.18 -19.93
N CYS A 43 19.60 -0.93 -19.03
CA CYS A 43 19.67 -2.39 -19.02
C CYS A 43 19.04 -2.99 -20.29
N GLN A 44 17.90 -2.48 -20.74
CA GLN A 44 17.25 -2.89 -21.99
C GLN A 44 18.13 -2.60 -23.21
N LEU A 45 18.72 -1.40 -23.29
CA LEU A 45 19.67 -1.07 -24.36
C LEU A 45 20.85 -2.05 -24.39
N LYS A 46 21.45 -2.32 -23.23
CA LYS A 46 22.54 -3.30 -23.12
C LYS A 46 22.12 -4.72 -23.46
N ALA A 47 20.89 -5.10 -23.14
CA ALA A 47 20.35 -6.40 -23.52
C ALA A 47 20.14 -6.52 -25.03
N ILE A 48 19.65 -5.46 -25.68
CA ILE A 48 19.50 -5.42 -27.14
C ILE A 48 20.86 -5.60 -27.82
N GLU A 49 21.87 -4.84 -27.42
CA GLU A 49 23.26 -4.98 -27.91
C GLU A 49 23.84 -6.38 -27.64
N ALA A 50 23.35 -7.07 -26.61
CA ALA A 50 23.75 -8.43 -26.27
C ALA A 50 22.96 -9.52 -27.02
N GLY A 51 21.97 -9.16 -27.82
CA GLY A 51 21.17 -10.09 -28.64
C GLY A 51 19.87 -10.55 -28.00
N ALA A 52 19.30 -9.80 -27.06
CA ALA A 52 17.93 -10.03 -26.61
C ALA A 52 16.93 -9.83 -27.76
N ASP A 53 15.91 -10.68 -27.82
CA ASP A 53 14.94 -10.71 -28.92
C ASP A 53 13.74 -9.77 -28.68
N ARG A 54 13.40 -9.51 -27.41
CA ARG A 54 12.29 -8.62 -27.02
C ARG A 54 12.58 -7.92 -25.70
N ILE A 55 12.01 -6.73 -25.54
CA ILE A 55 11.99 -5.96 -24.28
C ILE A 55 10.54 -5.61 -23.93
N ASP A 56 10.21 -5.57 -22.64
CA ASP A 56 8.91 -5.12 -22.16
C ASP A 56 8.95 -3.60 -21.87
N THR A 57 8.04 -2.85 -22.47
CA THR A 57 7.89 -1.40 -22.27
C THR A 57 6.45 -1.03 -21.96
N ALA A 58 6.23 0.16 -21.41
CA ALA A 58 4.91 0.73 -21.20
C ALA A 58 4.78 2.06 -21.96
N ILE A 59 3.58 2.42 -22.41
CA ILE A 59 3.36 3.76 -23.00
C ILE A 59 3.69 4.84 -21.97
N SER A 60 4.28 5.97 -22.37
CA SER A 60 4.78 7.00 -21.44
C SER A 60 3.78 7.47 -20.39
N ALA A 61 2.47 7.42 -20.68
CA ALA A 61 1.41 7.72 -19.74
C ALA A 61 1.39 6.82 -18.49
N PHE A 62 1.91 5.59 -18.57
CA PHE A 62 1.98 4.58 -17.50
C PHE A 62 3.39 4.03 -17.29
N ALA A 63 4.42 4.66 -17.86
CA ALA A 63 5.80 4.20 -17.79
C ALA A 63 6.55 4.79 -16.57
N ASN A 64 7.76 4.26 -16.36
CA ASN A 64 8.73 4.68 -15.34
C ASN A 64 8.29 4.46 -13.89
N GLY A 65 9.13 4.85 -12.94
CA GLY A 65 8.93 4.52 -11.52
C GLY A 65 8.83 3.00 -11.35
N THR A 66 7.82 2.54 -10.62
CA THR A 66 7.57 1.10 -10.45
C THR A 66 6.99 0.39 -11.68
N SER A 67 6.90 1.06 -12.84
CA SER A 67 6.47 0.48 -14.13
C SER A 67 7.67 0.15 -15.03
N HIS A 68 7.44 -0.13 -16.31
CA HIS A 68 8.47 -0.37 -17.33
C HIS A 68 8.99 0.94 -17.96
N PRO A 69 10.16 0.92 -18.62
CA PRO A 69 10.61 2.04 -19.46
C PRO A 69 9.58 2.44 -20.53
N ALA A 70 9.56 3.72 -20.87
CA ALA A 70 8.65 4.26 -21.88
C ALA A 70 8.94 3.69 -23.27
N THR A 71 7.90 3.17 -23.95
CA THR A 71 7.98 2.65 -25.31
C THR A 71 8.55 3.69 -26.27
N GLU A 72 8.07 4.92 -26.19
CA GLU A 72 8.47 6.04 -27.06
C GLU A 72 9.96 6.33 -26.92
N SER A 73 10.49 6.28 -25.70
CA SER A 73 11.92 6.50 -25.45
C SER A 73 12.78 5.40 -26.07
N GLN A 74 12.36 4.14 -26.00
CA GLN A 74 13.09 3.04 -26.62
C GLN A 74 13.02 3.10 -28.15
N VAL A 75 11.84 3.37 -28.72
CA VAL A 75 11.68 3.54 -30.18
C VAL A 75 12.54 4.69 -30.69
N ALA A 76 12.55 5.84 -30.00
CA ALA A 76 13.38 6.98 -30.35
C ALA A 76 14.88 6.66 -30.25
N ALA A 77 15.30 5.91 -29.22
CA ALA A 77 16.70 5.54 -29.00
C ALA A 77 17.24 4.58 -30.08
N LEU A 78 16.40 3.68 -30.61
CA LEU A 78 16.80 2.66 -31.58
C LEU A 78 16.61 3.09 -33.04
N LYS A 79 15.96 4.23 -33.28
CA LYS A 79 15.66 4.73 -34.64
C LYS A 79 16.94 4.92 -35.46
N GLY A 80 16.96 4.35 -36.66
CA GLY A 80 18.11 4.40 -37.58
C GLY A 80 19.28 3.50 -37.21
N THR A 81 19.15 2.66 -36.19
CA THR A 81 20.13 1.62 -35.85
C THR A 81 19.77 0.28 -36.51
N GLU A 82 20.62 -0.74 -36.37
CA GLU A 82 20.29 -2.11 -36.78
C GLU A 82 19.12 -2.72 -35.99
N TYR A 83 18.75 -2.12 -34.86
CA TYR A 83 17.68 -2.54 -33.96
C TYR A 83 16.42 -1.67 -34.10
N ASP A 84 16.30 -0.89 -35.18
CA ASP A 84 15.13 -0.04 -35.41
C ASP A 84 13.82 -0.87 -35.36
N THR A 85 12.89 -0.42 -34.52
CA THR A 85 11.62 -1.11 -34.29
C THR A 85 10.62 -0.95 -35.44
N GLY A 86 10.80 0.06 -36.30
CA GLY A 86 9.84 0.43 -37.35
C GLY A 86 8.52 1.02 -36.83
N LEU A 87 8.40 1.29 -35.52
CA LEU A 87 7.21 1.90 -34.93
C LEU A 87 7.16 3.41 -35.18
N ASP A 88 5.95 3.93 -35.37
CA ASP A 88 5.70 5.35 -35.62
C ASP A 88 5.55 6.13 -34.30
N LEU A 89 6.46 7.09 -34.07
CA LEU A 89 6.47 7.92 -32.86
C LEU A 89 5.28 8.88 -32.77
N GLU A 90 4.71 9.34 -33.88
CA GLU A 90 3.53 10.21 -33.89
C GLU A 90 2.28 9.43 -33.46
N LEU A 91 2.12 8.20 -33.98
CA LEU A 91 1.04 7.31 -33.55
C LEU A 91 1.17 6.92 -32.07
N LEU A 92 2.39 6.61 -31.61
CA LEU A 92 2.65 6.34 -30.20
C LEU A 92 2.34 7.55 -29.32
N SER A 93 2.70 8.76 -29.74
CA SER A 93 2.36 9.98 -29.01
C SER A 93 0.85 10.15 -28.87
N GLY A 94 0.06 9.88 -29.91
CA GLY A 94 -1.40 9.92 -29.84
C GLY A 94 -1.99 8.90 -28.85
N ILE A 95 -1.42 7.69 -28.78
CA ILE A 95 -1.80 6.68 -27.78
C ILE A 95 -1.47 7.18 -26.37
N ALA A 96 -0.30 7.79 -26.19
CA ALA A 96 0.10 8.35 -24.91
C ALA A 96 -0.81 9.49 -24.45
N ASP A 97 -1.20 10.40 -25.35
CA ASP A 97 -2.14 11.48 -25.06
C ASP A 97 -3.49 10.94 -24.57
N TYR A 98 -4.03 9.94 -25.28
CA TYR A 98 -5.28 9.26 -24.88
C TYR A 98 -5.17 8.69 -23.45
N PHE A 99 -4.10 7.94 -23.17
CA PHE A 99 -3.95 7.30 -21.87
C PHE A 99 -3.62 8.28 -20.74
N ARG A 100 -3.01 9.44 -21.01
CA ARG A 100 -2.85 10.50 -20.00
C ARG A 100 -4.20 11.02 -19.53
N GLU A 101 -5.19 11.15 -20.41
CA GLU A 101 -6.55 11.52 -20.01
C GLU A 101 -7.27 10.39 -19.27
N VAL A 102 -7.07 9.13 -19.68
CA VAL A 102 -7.63 7.97 -18.97
C VAL A 102 -7.09 7.87 -17.55
N ARG A 103 -5.76 8.02 -17.37
CA ARG A 103 -5.09 7.92 -16.07
C ARG A 103 -5.66 8.86 -15.02
N LYS A 104 -6.08 10.08 -15.40
CA LYS A 104 -6.72 11.05 -14.48
C LYS A 104 -7.95 10.51 -13.77
N LYS A 105 -8.68 9.56 -14.38
CA LYS A 105 -9.85 8.92 -13.76
C LYS A 105 -9.49 8.04 -12.56
N TYR A 106 -8.24 7.59 -12.50
CA TYR A 106 -7.72 6.69 -11.48
C TYR A 106 -6.87 7.41 -10.42
N HIS A 107 -7.02 8.75 -10.28
CA HIS A 107 -6.25 9.57 -9.34
C HIS A 107 -6.23 9.00 -7.91
N GLN A 108 -7.35 8.43 -7.47
CA GLN A 108 -7.51 7.83 -6.14
C GLN A 108 -6.65 6.58 -5.89
N PHE A 109 -6.11 5.98 -6.95
CA PHE A 109 -5.24 4.80 -6.90
C PHE A 109 -3.80 5.12 -7.27
N GLU A 110 -3.47 6.39 -7.51
CA GLU A 110 -2.11 6.79 -7.83
C GLU A 110 -1.17 6.48 -6.66
N SER A 111 -0.01 5.92 -7.01
CA SER A 111 1.04 5.66 -6.04
C SER A 111 1.87 6.91 -5.81
N GLU A 112 2.27 7.16 -4.57
CA GLU A 112 3.29 8.17 -4.27
C GLU A 112 4.69 7.77 -4.82
N PHE A 113 4.88 6.49 -5.17
CA PHE A 113 6.15 5.91 -5.68
C PHE A 113 6.28 5.99 -7.21
N THR A 114 5.86 7.09 -7.84
CA THR A 114 5.95 7.29 -9.29
C THR A 114 7.33 7.73 -9.78
N ARG A 115 8.25 8.03 -8.85
CA ARG A 115 9.63 8.46 -9.15
C ARG A 115 10.63 7.33 -8.94
N GLU A 116 11.84 7.56 -9.39
CA GLU A 116 12.96 6.65 -9.17
C GLU A 116 13.30 6.55 -7.68
N ASP A 117 13.49 5.31 -7.21
CA ASP A 117 13.99 4.99 -5.89
C ASP A 117 15.21 4.06 -6.01
N VAL A 118 16.39 4.66 -5.91
CA VAL A 118 17.67 3.94 -5.97
C VAL A 118 17.90 3.07 -4.72
N SER A 119 17.17 3.29 -3.62
CA SER A 119 17.30 2.49 -2.41
C SER A 119 16.93 1.01 -2.63
N VAL A 120 16.18 0.70 -3.70
CA VAL A 120 15.89 -0.67 -4.13
C VAL A 120 17.16 -1.49 -4.41
N GLN A 121 18.25 -0.85 -4.84
CA GLN A 121 19.55 -1.50 -5.05
C GLN A 121 20.18 -1.96 -3.73
N ILE A 122 19.78 -1.36 -2.60
CA ILE A 122 20.27 -1.69 -1.27
C ILE A 122 19.34 -2.71 -0.60
N ASN A 123 18.05 -2.40 -0.52
CA ASN A 123 17.08 -3.21 0.23
C ASN A 123 16.56 -4.42 -0.56
N GLN A 124 16.66 -4.40 -1.91
CA GLN A 124 16.13 -5.41 -2.83
C GLN A 124 14.63 -5.68 -2.70
N VAL A 125 13.87 -4.70 -2.17
CA VAL A 125 12.43 -4.78 -1.93
C VAL A 125 11.67 -4.16 -3.11
N PRO A 126 10.80 -4.91 -3.80
CA PRO A 126 9.98 -4.34 -4.87
C PRO A 126 9.09 -3.19 -4.37
N GLY A 127 8.81 -2.19 -5.23
CA GLY A 127 8.05 -0.99 -4.84
C GLY A 127 6.68 -1.28 -4.22
N GLY A 128 5.88 -2.17 -4.83
CA GLY A 128 4.57 -2.55 -4.29
C GLY A 128 4.63 -3.28 -2.94
N MET A 129 5.76 -3.90 -2.61
CA MET A 129 5.99 -4.48 -1.28
C MET A 129 6.28 -3.39 -0.24
N MET A 130 6.99 -2.32 -0.61
CA MET A 130 7.28 -1.21 0.30
C MET A 130 6.02 -0.49 0.77
N SER A 131 5.09 -0.17 -0.15
CA SER A 131 3.82 0.48 0.22
C SER A 131 2.99 -0.40 1.16
N ASN A 132 2.94 -1.70 0.88
CA ASN A 132 2.21 -2.66 1.72
C ASN A 132 2.81 -2.76 3.13
N LEU A 133 4.14 -2.85 3.25
CA LEU A 133 4.83 -2.89 4.54
C LEU A 133 4.64 -1.58 5.34
N ALA A 134 4.69 -0.44 4.67
CA ALA A 134 4.44 0.85 5.30
C ALA A 134 3.02 0.95 5.85
N ASN A 135 2.02 0.48 5.11
CA ASN A 135 0.63 0.41 5.57
C ASN A 135 0.48 -0.53 6.78
N GLN A 136 1.07 -1.73 6.73
CA GLN A 136 1.06 -2.67 7.87
C GLN A 136 1.67 -2.07 9.15
N LEU A 137 2.80 -1.36 9.03
CA LEU A 137 3.41 -0.69 10.18
C LEU A 137 2.58 0.50 10.67
N LYS A 138 1.95 1.24 9.77
CA LYS A 138 1.08 2.37 10.11
C LYS A 138 -0.15 1.91 10.90
N GLU A 139 -0.79 0.81 10.48
CA GLU A 139 -1.90 0.18 11.22
C GLU A 139 -1.50 -0.22 12.64
N GLN A 140 -0.23 -0.55 12.86
CA GLN A 140 0.31 -0.94 14.17
C GLN A 140 0.99 0.22 14.92
N ASN A 141 0.82 1.47 14.45
CA ASN A 141 1.44 2.67 15.01
C ASN A 141 2.98 2.56 15.17
N ALA A 142 3.63 1.86 14.24
CA ALA A 142 5.06 1.52 14.29
C ALA A 142 5.81 1.92 13.01
N LEU A 143 5.33 2.95 12.30
CA LEU A 143 5.92 3.42 11.04
C LEU A 143 7.36 3.90 11.21
N ASP A 144 7.73 4.37 12.40
CA ASP A 144 9.10 4.75 12.78
C ASP A 144 10.09 3.59 12.66
N LYS A 145 9.62 2.33 12.69
CA LYS A 145 10.44 1.11 12.59
C LYS A 145 10.67 0.63 11.15
N ILE A 146 10.20 1.36 10.13
CA ILE A 146 10.32 0.93 8.72
C ILE A 146 11.78 0.64 8.31
N ARG A 147 12.74 1.42 8.81
CA ARG A 147 14.17 1.21 8.53
C ARG A 147 14.70 -0.08 9.13
N ASP A 148 14.25 -0.43 10.33
CA ASP A 148 14.62 -1.69 10.98
C ASP A 148 14.06 -2.88 10.19
N VAL A 149 12.83 -2.76 9.67
CA VAL A 149 12.23 -3.77 8.79
C VAL A 149 13.06 -3.95 7.51
N PHE A 150 13.50 -2.87 6.88
CA PHE A 150 14.35 -2.96 5.69
C PHE A 150 15.71 -3.62 5.98
N ASN A 151 16.26 -3.43 7.17
CA ASN A 151 17.49 -4.11 7.58
C ASN A 151 17.26 -5.59 7.91
N GLU A 152 16.07 -5.95 8.39
CA GLU A 152 15.71 -7.32 8.76
C GLU A 152 15.35 -8.20 7.53
N ILE A 153 14.79 -7.62 6.46
CA ILE A 153 14.40 -8.35 5.25
C ILE A 153 15.55 -9.19 4.65
N PRO A 154 16.76 -8.65 4.42
CA PRO A 154 17.88 -9.45 3.93
C PRO A 154 18.26 -10.62 4.85
N GLN A 155 18.12 -10.44 6.17
CA GLN A 155 18.43 -11.47 7.16
C GLN A 155 17.40 -12.60 7.12
N VAL A 156 16.10 -12.26 7.09
CA VAL A 156 15.02 -13.24 6.94
C VAL A 156 15.15 -13.99 5.62
N ARG A 157 15.46 -13.27 4.52
CA ARG A 157 15.67 -13.88 3.21
C ARG A 157 16.84 -14.88 3.22
N ALA A 158 17.95 -14.55 3.87
CA ALA A 158 19.08 -15.47 4.02
C ALA A 158 18.69 -16.72 4.81
N ASP A 159 17.99 -16.55 5.94
CA ASP A 159 17.54 -17.66 6.78
C ASP A 159 16.56 -18.60 6.06
N LEU A 160 15.79 -18.07 5.10
CA LEU A 160 14.86 -18.84 4.27
C LEU A 160 15.49 -19.40 2.99
N GLY A 161 16.82 -19.38 2.85
CA GLY A 161 17.52 -19.97 1.71
C GLY A 161 17.46 -19.13 0.43
N TYR A 162 17.48 -17.81 0.58
CA TYR A 162 17.49 -16.82 -0.51
C TYR A 162 16.36 -16.95 -1.55
N PRO A 163 15.07 -17.06 -1.15
CA PRO A 163 13.99 -17.03 -2.13
C PRO A 163 14.04 -15.73 -2.94
N PRO A 164 13.68 -15.77 -4.25
CA PRO A 164 13.41 -14.56 -5.01
C PRO A 164 12.29 -13.77 -4.32
N LEU A 165 12.40 -12.45 -4.23
CA LEU A 165 11.37 -11.61 -3.61
C LEU A 165 10.31 -11.23 -4.65
N VAL A 166 9.55 -12.23 -5.08
CA VAL A 166 8.36 -12.11 -5.95
C VAL A 166 7.16 -12.70 -5.21
N THR A 167 5.94 -12.33 -5.58
CA THR A 167 4.74 -12.92 -4.94
C THR A 167 4.74 -14.45 -5.12
N PRO A 168 4.47 -15.24 -4.06
CA PRO A 168 4.12 -14.82 -2.70
C PRO A 168 5.31 -14.62 -1.74
N THR A 169 6.51 -15.10 -2.08
CA THR A 169 7.68 -15.12 -1.18
C THR A 169 8.13 -13.74 -0.71
N SER A 170 7.92 -12.69 -1.51
CA SER A 170 8.12 -11.28 -1.09
C SER A 170 7.31 -10.95 0.17
N GLN A 171 6.01 -11.26 0.18
CA GLN A 171 5.14 -11.03 1.33
C GLN A 171 5.52 -11.91 2.52
N ILE A 172 5.87 -13.17 2.29
CA ILE A 172 6.31 -14.10 3.36
C ILE A 172 7.52 -13.54 4.11
N VAL A 173 8.55 -13.12 3.36
CA VAL A 173 9.77 -12.53 3.93
C VAL A 173 9.47 -11.21 4.61
N GLY A 174 8.70 -10.33 3.96
CA GLY A 174 8.34 -9.00 4.48
C GLY A 174 7.58 -9.05 5.79
N THR A 175 6.49 -9.82 5.82
CA THR A 175 5.65 -9.96 7.01
C THR A 175 6.46 -10.56 8.16
N GLN A 176 7.28 -11.58 7.91
CA GLN A 176 8.13 -12.14 8.95
C GLN A 176 9.15 -11.13 9.49
N ALA A 177 9.71 -10.27 8.63
CA ALA A 177 10.61 -9.19 9.05
C ALA A 177 9.90 -8.16 9.94
N VAL A 178 8.67 -7.76 9.60
CA VAL A 178 7.83 -6.90 10.45
C VAL A 178 7.62 -7.53 11.82
N TYR A 179 7.23 -8.81 11.88
CA TYR A 179 7.03 -9.52 13.15
C TYR A 179 8.31 -9.58 14.00
N ASN A 180 9.46 -9.83 13.38
CA ASN A 180 10.75 -9.88 14.08
C ASN A 180 11.10 -8.52 14.72
N VAL A 181 10.90 -7.43 13.99
CA VAL A 181 11.19 -6.06 14.43
C VAL A 181 10.23 -5.60 15.53
N LEU A 182 8.93 -5.87 15.37
CA LEU A 182 7.93 -5.49 16.37
C LEU A 182 8.09 -6.28 17.68
N ALA A 183 8.44 -7.56 17.59
CA ALA A 183 8.70 -8.40 18.76
C ALA A 183 10.04 -8.08 19.46
N GLY A 184 10.94 -7.34 18.81
CA GLY A 184 12.31 -7.11 19.28
C GLY A 184 13.16 -8.38 19.33
N GLN A 185 12.71 -9.47 18.71
CA GLN A 185 13.36 -10.78 18.74
C GLN A 185 13.01 -11.57 17.47
N ARG A 186 14.05 -12.04 16.77
CA ARG A 186 13.90 -12.81 15.53
C ARG A 186 13.17 -14.14 15.78
N TYR A 187 12.15 -14.41 14.97
CA TYR A 187 11.34 -15.63 14.99
C TYR A 187 10.74 -15.96 16.36
N LYS A 188 10.45 -14.96 17.21
CA LYS A 188 9.66 -15.17 18.45
C LYS A 188 8.29 -15.74 18.10
N THR A 189 7.67 -15.14 17.08
CA THR A 189 6.48 -15.66 16.40
C THR A 189 6.88 -15.97 14.96
N ILE A 190 6.50 -17.16 14.49
CA ILE A 190 6.74 -17.60 13.11
C ILE A 190 5.40 -17.67 12.41
N THR A 191 5.25 -16.97 11.27
CA THR A 191 3.98 -16.95 10.53
C THR A 191 3.69 -18.30 9.90
N ASN A 192 2.41 -18.57 9.62
CA ASN A 192 2.01 -19.84 9.01
C ASN A 192 2.58 -20.00 7.60
N GLU A 193 2.75 -18.91 6.86
CA GLU A 193 3.35 -18.91 5.53
C GLU A 193 4.83 -19.28 5.59
N VAL A 194 5.57 -18.79 6.59
CA VAL A 194 6.97 -19.21 6.82
C VAL A 194 7.05 -20.69 7.19
N LYS A 195 6.16 -21.17 8.06
CA LYS A 195 6.08 -22.61 8.39
C LYS A 195 5.81 -23.45 7.13
N ARG A 196 4.80 -23.06 6.34
CA ARG A 196 4.43 -23.73 5.08
C ARG A 196 5.57 -23.69 4.07
N TYR A 197 6.30 -22.58 3.95
CA TYR A 197 7.50 -22.48 3.13
C TYR A 197 8.60 -23.44 3.58
N LEU A 198 8.87 -23.51 4.88
CA LEU A 198 9.88 -24.40 5.45
C LEU A 198 9.47 -25.89 5.39
N GLN A 199 8.17 -26.18 5.29
CA GLN A 199 7.60 -27.50 4.96
C GLN A 199 7.64 -27.83 3.45
N GLY A 200 8.11 -26.93 2.59
CA GLY A 200 8.16 -27.13 1.13
C GLY A 200 6.85 -26.82 0.40
N GLY A 201 5.86 -26.20 1.05
CA GLY A 201 4.54 -25.91 0.47
C GLY A 201 4.52 -24.84 -0.63
N TYR A 202 5.64 -24.14 -0.87
CA TYR A 202 5.83 -23.20 -1.98
C TYR A 202 6.92 -23.65 -2.96
N GLY A 203 7.30 -24.93 -2.91
CA GLY A 203 8.44 -25.48 -3.65
C GLY A 203 9.74 -25.44 -2.85
N GLN A 204 10.85 -25.73 -3.54
CA GLN A 204 12.16 -25.86 -2.91
C GLN A 204 12.90 -24.51 -2.86
N PRO A 205 13.56 -24.18 -1.74
CA PRO A 205 14.39 -22.99 -1.64
C PRO A 205 15.62 -23.08 -2.58
N PRO A 206 16.08 -21.97 -3.17
CA PRO A 206 17.27 -21.97 -4.04
C PRO A 206 18.58 -22.36 -3.34
N ALA A 207 18.67 -22.10 -2.03
CA ALA A 207 19.82 -22.41 -1.20
C ALA A 207 19.39 -23.09 0.10
N GLU A 208 20.36 -23.57 0.87
CA GLU A 208 20.11 -24.16 2.19
C GLU A 208 19.41 -23.15 3.12
N VAL A 209 18.36 -23.60 3.79
CA VAL A 209 17.68 -22.79 4.81
C VAL A 209 18.37 -23.00 6.16
N ASN A 210 18.17 -22.04 7.06
CA ASN A 210 18.65 -22.15 8.43
C ASN A 210 17.97 -23.33 9.15
N ALA A 211 18.77 -24.34 9.54
CA ALA A 211 18.29 -25.57 10.13
C ALA A 211 17.57 -25.36 11.48
N ASP A 212 18.05 -24.42 12.31
CA ASP A 212 17.45 -24.12 13.60
C ASP A 212 16.09 -23.47 13.44
N ILE A 213 15.96 -22.57 12.46
CA ILE A 213 14.69 -21.91 12.14
C ILE A 213 13.70 -22.90 11.56
N ARG A 214 14.13 -23.79 10.64
CA ARG A 214 13.29 -24.87 10.13
C ARG A 214 12.77 -25.74 11.27
N LYS A 215 13.66 -26.22 12.13
CA LYS A 215 13.29 -27.04 13.30
C LYS A 215 12.33 -26.32 14.24
N LYS A 216 12.54 -25.01 14.48
CA LYS A 216 11.64 -24.20 15.30
C LYS A 216 10.26 -24.01 14.67
N ALA A 217 10.20 -23.90 13.35
CA ALA A 217 8.97 -23.64 12.61
C ALA A 217 8.08 -24.89 12.47
N ILE A 218 8.68 -26.03 12.13
CA ILE A 218 7.95 -27.24 11.70
C ILE A 218 8.16 -28.43 12.66
N GLY A 219 9.03 -28.27 13.67
CA GLY A 219 9.33 -29.32 14.64
C GLY A 219 9.93 -30.56 13.98
N ASN A 220 9.21 -31.68 14.10
CA ASN A 220 9.57 -32.97 13.51
C ASN A 220 8.67 -33.34 12.32
N GLU A 221 7.86 -32.40 11.82
CA GLU A 221 7.05 -32.64 10.64
C GLU A 221 7.94 -32.89 9.41
N ALA A 222 7.43 -33.71 8.50
CA ALA A 222 8.13 -34.01 7.26
C ALA A 222 8.19 -32.77 6.36
N VAL A 223 9.33 -32.58 5.70
CA VAL A 223 9.47 -31.61 4.62
C VAL A 223 8.95 -32.27 3.35
N ASN A 224 8.02 -31.61 2.66
CA ASN A 224 7.50 -32.12 1.39
C ASN A 224 8.60 -32.11 0.33
N GLU A 225 8.78 -33.25 -0.32
CA GLU A 225 9.64 -33.39 -1.49
C GLU A 225 8.82 -33.27 -2.77
N GLY A 226 9.40 -32.66 -3.80
CA GLY A 226 8.73 -32.49 -5.10
C GLY A 226 7.82 -31.27 -5.19
N ARG A 227 6.91 -31.29 -6.17
CA ARG A 227 6.01 -30.17 -6.49
C ARG A 227 4.77 -30.25 -5.57
N PRO A 228 4.42 -29.18 -4.82
CA PRO A 228 3.27 -29.21 -3.90
C PRO A 228 1.95 -29.64 -4.56
N ALA A 229 1.76 -29.31 -5.83
CA ALA A 229 0.57 -29.68 -6.59
C ALA A 229 0.42 -31.20 -6.82
N ASP A 230 1.50 -31.98 -6.73
CA ASP A 230 1.43 -33.44 -6.88
C ASP A 230 0.77 -34.13 -5.67
N LEU A 231 0.57 -33.39 -4.57
CA LEU A 231 -0.14 -33.84 -3.38
C LEU A 231 -1.65 -33.57 -3.43
N LEU A 232 -2.13 -32.87 -4.46
CA LEU A 232 -3.54 -32.50 -4.63
C LEU A 232 -4.28 -33.57 -5.44
N ASN A 233 -5.52 -33.84 -5.07
CA ASN A 233 -6.42 -34.66 -5.88
C ASN A 233 -7.06 -33.79 -6.98
N PRO A 234 -7.36 -34.34 -8.17
CA PRO A 234 -8.18 -33.65 -9.16
C PRO A 234 -9.55 -33.27 -8.57
N GLU A 235 -9.91 -31.99 -8.66
CA GLU A 235 -11.11 -31.44 -7.99
C GLU A 235 -12.09 -30.74 -8.93
N LEU A 236 -11.79 -30.61 -10.22
CA LEU A 236 -12.60 -29.81 -11.15
C LEU A 236 -14.05 -30.32 -11.28
N ASP A 237 -14.27 -31.63 -11.32
CA ASP A 237 -15.62 -32.21 -11.39
C ASP A 237 -16.42 -31.93 -10.12
N LYS A 238 -15.76 -32.06 -8.96
CA LYS A 238 -16.36 -31.73 -7.67
C LYS A 238 -16.73 -30.25 -7.61
N LEU A 239 -15.84 -29.35 -8.02
CA LEU A 239 -16.08 -27.91 -8.01
C LEU A 239 -17.21 -27.52 -8.98
N ARG A 240 -17.32 -28.21 -10.12
CA ARG A 240 -18.42 -28.03 -11.07
C ARG A 240 -19.77 -28.40 -10.45
N ASP A 241 -19.82 -29.49 -9.70
CA ASP A 241 -21.02 -29.91 -8.97
C ASP A 241 -21.35 -28.95 -7.83
N GLU A 242 -20.35 -28.43 -7.11
CA GLU A 242 -20.52 -27.49 -5.99
C GLU A 242 -21.05 -26.12 -6.44
N ILE A 243 -20.51 -25.55 -7.51
CA ILE A 243 -20.95 -24.23 -8.02
C ILE A 243 -22.31 -24.32 -8.75
N GLY A 244 -22.63 -25.48 -9.33
CA GLY A 244 -23.91 -25.76 -9.96
C GLY A 244 -24.30 -24.74 -11.04
N GLU A 245 -25.55 -24.27 -10.98
CA GLU A 245 -26.14 -23.39 -12.00
C GLU A 245 -25.51 -21.99 -12.06
N LEU A 246 -24.71 -21.58 -11.06
CA LEU A 246 -23.97 -20.31 -11.10
C LEU A 246 -22.86 -20.32 -12.15
N ALA A 247 -22.31 -21.49 -12.47
CA ALA A 247 -21.34 -21.63 -13.54
C ALA A 247 -22.04 -21.94 -14.87
N THR A 248 -21.92 -21.01 -15.81
CA THR A 248 -22.48 -21.15 -17.17
C THR A 248 -21.44 -21.59 -18.19
N SER A 249 -20.17 -21.66 -17.79
CA SER A 249 -19.02 -22.03 -18.61
C SER A 249 -17.89 -22.64 -17.76
N GLU A 250 -16.92 -23.30 -18.40
CA GLU A 250 -15.71 -23.78 -17.70
C GLU A 250 -14.89 -22.63 -17.10
N GLU A 251 -14.94 -21.42 -17.67
CA GLU A 251 -14.27 -20.24 -17.10
C GLU A 251 -14.88 -19.82 -15.76
N ASP A 252 -16.19 -20.03 -15.59
CA ASP A 252 -16.87 -19.77 -14.31
C ASP A 252 -16.46 -20.79 -13.25
N VAL A 253 -16.37 -22.07 -13.64
CA VAL A 253 -15.86 -23.13 -12.75
C VAL A 253 -14.42 -22.82 -12.34
N LEU A 254 -13.57 -22.35 -13.27
CA LEU A 254 -12.20 -21.93 -12.97
C LEU A 254 -12.14 -20.67 -12.08
N THR A 255 -13.07 -19.72 -12.27
CA THR A 255 -13.18 -18.54 -11.41
C THR A 255 -13.50 -18.95 -9.97
N TYR A 256 -14.45 -19.86 -9.80
CA TYR A 256 -14.77 -20.46 -8.50
C TYR A 256 -13.59 -21.27 -7.94
N ALA A 257 -12.91 -22.07 -8.76
CA ALA A 257 -11.75 -22.85 -8.33
C ALA A 257 -10.61 -21.99 -7.78
N MET A 258 -10.33 -20.86 -8.43
CA MET A 258 -9.26 -19.94 -8.02
C MET A 258 -9.66 -19.08 -6.82
N PHE A 259 -10.94 -18.72 -6.73
CA PHE A 259 -11.49 -17.85 -5.69
C PHE A 259 -12.87 -18.35 -5.26
N PRO A 260 -12.99 -19.35 -4.36
CA PRO A 260 -14.29 -19.96 -4.06
C PRO A 260 -15.35 -18.96 -3.60
N ASP A 261 -15.08 -18.22 -2.53
CA ASP A 261 -16.07 -17.30 -1.97
C ASP A 261 -16.29 -16.08 -2.88
N LEU A 262 -15.20 -15.41 -3.30
CA LEU A 262 -15.27 -14.19 -4.13
C LEU A 262 -15.78 -14.47 -5.54
N GLY A 263 -15.36 -15.60 -6.13
CA GLY A 263 -15.81 -16.05 -7.44
C GLY A 263 -17.28 -16.44 -7.41
N GLN A 264 -17.74 -17.15 -6.37
CA GLN A 264 -19.16 -17.45 -6.20
C GLN A 264 -19.99 -16.17 -6.05
N GLU A 265 -19.55 -15.23 -5.20
CA GLU A 265 -20.21 -13.94 -5.02
C GLU A 265 -20.28 -13.16 -6.35
N PHE A 266 -19.17 -13.08 -7.08
CA PHE A 266 -19.10 -12.42 -8.39
C PHE A 266 -20.06 -13.06 -9.40
N LEU A 267 -20.09 -14.39 -9.49
CA LEU A 267 -20.96 -15.12 -10.42
C LEU A 267 -22.44 -14.94 -10.06
N GLN A 268 -22.78 -14.94 -8.76
CA GLN A 268 -24.11 -14.64 -8.26
C GLN A 268 -24.53 -13.22 -8.64
N GLN A 269 -23.69 -12.21 -8.37
CA GLN A 269 -23.98 -10.82 -8.74
C GLN A 269 -24.12 -10.64 -10.25
N ARG A 270 -23.33 -11.38 -11.05
CA ARG A 270 -23.44 -11.39 -12.51
C ARG A 270 -24.78 -11.95 -12.98
N MET A 271 -25.21 -13.07 -12.38
CA MET A 271 -26.50 -13.69 -12.69
C MET A 271 -27.67 -12.78 -12.29
N ASP A 272 -27.59 -12.12 -11.14
CA ASP A 272 -28.62 -11.22 -10.63
C ASP A 272 -28.63 -9.84 -11.32
N GLY A 273 -27.61 -9.54 -12.14
CA GLY A 273 -27.44 -8.24 -12.79
C GLY A 273 -27.11 -7.11 -11.81
N THR A 274 -26.49 -7.43 -10.66
CA THR A 274 -26.21 -6.49 -9.57
C THR A 274 -24.76 -6.04 -9.49
N LEU A 275 -23.88 -6.54 -10.37
CA LEU A 275 -22.47 -6.13 -10.43
C LEU A 275 -22.34 -4.60 -10.47
N GLN A 276 -21.61 -4.05 -9.50
CA GLN A 276 -21.24 -2.64 -9.46
C GLN A 276 -19.75 -2.51 -9.70
N PRO A 277 -19.32 -1.68 -10.68
CA PRO A 277 -17.91 -1.34 -10.80
C PRO A 277 -17.47 -0.54 -9.56
N GLU A 278 -16.20 -0.64 -9.22
CA GLU A 278 -15.62 0.21 -8.18
C GLU A 278 -15.82 1.69 -8.53
N GLU A 279 -16.30 2.47 -7.55
CA GLU A 279 -16.61 3.88 -7.76
C GLU A 279 -15.32 4.67 -8.04
N LEU A 280 -15.28 5.36 -9.18
CA LEU A 280 -14.22 6.32 -9.49
C LEU A 280 -14.66 7.70 -9.03
N LEU A 281 -14.01 8.22 -7.99
CA LEU A 281 -14.32 9.53 -7.46
C LEU A 281 -13.98 10.60 -8.50
N PRO A 282 -14.82 11.64 -8.68
CA PRO A 282 -14.47 12.77 -9.52
C PRO A 282 -13.17 13.40 -9.00
N ALA A 283 -12.28 13.81 -9.91
CA ALA A 283 -11.09 14.57 -9.55
C ALA A 283 -11.52 15.82 -8.78
N GLY A 284 -11.25 15.84 -7.48
CA GLY A 284 -11.70 16.91 -6.60
C GLY A 284 -11.05 18.25 -6.98
N PRO A 285 -11.68 19.40 -6.67
CA PRO A 285 -11.03 20.71 -6.77
C PRO A 285 -9.68 20.79 -6.04
N GLY A 286 -9.48 19.93 -5.03
CA GLY A 286 -8.27 19.87 -4.19
C GLY A 286 -7.04 19.19 -4.80
N ASP A 287 -7.14 18.47 -5.93
CA ASP A 287 -5.94 17.93 -6.60
C ASP A 287 -5.17 19.00 -7.37
N ARG A 288 -5.85 20.09 -7.76
CA ARG A 288 -5.17 21.30 -8.25
C ARG A 288 -4.53 22.11 -7.13
N GLU A 289 -4.89 21.89 -5.87
CA GLU A 289 -4.31 22.59 -4.72
C GLU A 289 -3.06 21.90 -4.14
N ARG A 290 -2.85 20.61 -4.42
CA ARG A 290 -1.62 19.90 -4.01
C ARG A 290 -0.43 20.11 -4.95
N MET A 291 -0.66 20.64 -6.16
CA MET A 291 0.38 21.25 -6.99
C MET A 291 0.45 22.75 -6.67
N GLY A 292 1.06 23.06 -5.52
CA GLY A 292 1.32 24.42 -5.09
C GLY A 292 0.04 25.20 -4.81
N THR A 293 -0.40 25.23 -3.56
CA THR A 293 -0.99 26.47 -3.06
C THR A 293 0.05 27.56 -3.35
N ALA A 294 -0.22 28.38 -4.36
CA ALA A 294 0.40 29.69 -4.43
C ALA A 294 -0.12 30.41 -3.18
N VAL A 295 0.59 30.23 -2.06
CA VAL A 295 0.40 31.05 -0.88
C VAL A 295 0.78 32.44 -1.37
N ALA A 296 -0.20 33.33 -1.50
CA ALA A 296 0.08 34.70 -1.85
C ALA A 296 1.18 35.19 -0.89
N THR A 297 2.29 35.67 -1.44
CA THR A 297 3.40 36.20 -0.64
C THR A 297 3.22 37.68 -0.40
N GLU A 298 2.16 38.31 -0.92
CA GLU A 298 1.88 39.74 -0.79
C GLU A 298 0.41 39.97 -0.47
N PHE A 299 0.14 40.75 0.57
CA PHE A 299 -1.20 41.08 1.03
C PHE A 299 -1.27 42.55 1.43
N ARG A 300 -2.42 43.17 1.21
CA ARG A 300 -2.72 44.51 1.71
C ARG A 300 -3.58 44.40 2.96
N ILE A 301 -3.12 44.96 4.07
CA ILE A 301 -3.81 44.89 5.36
C ILE A 301 -4.23 46.29 5.77
N ASP A 302 -5.53 46.48 6.01
CA ASP A 302 -6.07 47.71 6.60
C ASP A 302 -6.24 47.55 8.11
N VAL A 303 -5.54 48.38 8.89
CA VAL A 303 -5.62 48.39 10.36
C VAL A 303 -5.91 49.81 10.82
N HIS A 304 -7.03 50.01 11.51
CA HIS A 304 -7.47 51.32 12.02
C HIS A 304 -7.55 52.45 10.97
N GLY A 305 -7.79 52.10 9.70
CA GLY A 305 -7.93 53.05 8.59
C GLY A 305 -6.61 53.39 7.88
N GLU A 306 -5.50 52.74 8.25
CA GLU A 306 -4.25 52.79 7.50
C GLU A 306 -4.00 51.46 6.78
N THR A 307 -3.54 51.59 5.54
CA THR A 307 -3.31 50.48 4.61
C THR A 307 -1.81 50.16 4.54
N TYR A 308 -1.46 48.91 4.77
CA TYR A 308 -0.08 48.41 4.70
C TYR A 308 0.06 47.37 3.59
N ASP A 309 1.06 47.52 2.72
CA ASP A 309 1.44 46.48 1.75
C ASP A 309 2.48 45.55 2.40
N VAL A 310 2.09 44.29 2.63
CA VAL A 310 2.87 43.28 3.36
C VAL A 310 3.34 42.18 2.43
N ALA A 311 4.65 42.01 2.28
CA ALA A 311 5.25 40.90 1.52
C ALA A 311 6.00 39.93 2.43
N VAL A 312 5.75 38.63 2.33
CA VAL A 312 6.52 37.56 2.98
C VAL A 312 7.72 37.23 2.11
N THR A 313 8.91 37.62 2.55
CA THR A 313 10.15 37.50 1.78
C THR A 313 10.98 36.26 2.14
N GLY A 314 10.65 35.57 3.25
CA GLY A 314 11.27 34.29 3.59
C GLY A 314 10.82 33.72 4.95
N VAL A 315 11.04 32.42 5.14
CA VAL A 315 10.80 31.71 6.41
C VAL A 315 12.14 31.27 6.99
N GLY A 316 12.43 31.67 8.23
CA GLY A 316 13.63 31.25 8.95
C GLY A 316 13.54 29.81 9.45
N ALA A 317 14.68 29.24 9.88
CA ALA A 317 14.74 27.86 10.36
C ALA A 317 13.73 27.60 11.50
N PRO A 318 13.03 26.44 11.49
CA PRO A 318 12.02 26.14 12.51
C PRO A 318 12.66 26.01 13.89
N ALA A 319 12.08 26.72 14.87
CA ALA A 319 12.35 26.52 16.29
C ALA A 319 11.09 25.98 16.99
N PRO A 320 11.21 25.23 18.10
CA PRO A 320 10.04 24.71 18.82
C PRO A 320 9.13 25.85 19.29
N GLY A 321 7.89 25.88 18.82
CA GLY A 321 6.87 26.87 19.23
C GLY A 321 7.05 28.30 18.68
N LYS A 322 8.15 28.60 17.97
CA LYS A 322 8.43 29.94 17.41
C LYS A 322 8.89 29.81 15.96
N ARG A 323 8.28 30.60 15.07
CA ARG A 323 8.71 30.73 13.68
C ARG A 323 9.18 32.14 13.42
N LYS A 324 10.36 32.27 12.80
CA LYS A 324 10.87 33.54 12.31
C LYS A 324 10.37 33.75 10.88
N LEU A 325 9.69 34.86 10.64
CA LEU A 325 9.25 35.25 9.31
C LEU A 325 9.93 36.57 8.94
N TYR A 326 10.45 36.63 7.72
CA TYR A 326 10.95 37.86 7.13
C TYR A 326 9.81 38.49 6.34
N LEU A 327 9.40 39.68 6.75
CA LEU A 327 8.31 40.44 6.12
C LEU A 327 8.87 41.74 5.54
N SER A 328 8.23 42.29 4.53
CA SER A 328 8.44 43.64 4.03
C SER A 328 7.13 44.40 4.22
N LEU A 329 7.15 45.45 5.03
CA LEU A 329 6.02 46.37 5.22
C LEU A 329 6.34 47.66 4.44
N ASP A 330 5.54 47.97 3.43
CA ASP A 330 5.71 49.13 2.53
C ASP A 330 7.13 49.24 1.93
N GLY A 331 7.74 48.09 1.63
CA GLY A 331 9.07 47.98 1.03
C GLY A 331 10.23 47.96 2.04
N ILE A 332 9.98 48.03 3.34
CA ILE A 332 11.01 47.97 4.37
C ILE A 332 11.05 46.55 4.99
N PRO A 333 12.17 45.81 4.86
CA PRO A 333 12.29 44.48 5.43
C PRO A 333 12.38 44.52 6.96
N GLN A 334 11.59 43.68 7.62
CA GLN A 334 11.43 43.52 9.06
C GLN A 334 11.54 42.03 9.42
N GLU A 335 12.29 41.71 10.48
CA GLU A 335 12.29 40.36 11.07
C GLU A 335 11.22 40.30 12.16
N VAL A 336 10.24 39.41 11.99
CA VAL A 336 9.15 39.23 12.96
C VAL A 336 9.18 37.81 13.51
N VAL A 337 9.15 37.70 14.83
CA VAL A 337 9.07 36.42 15.54
C VAL A 337 7.60 36.12 15.81
N PHE A 338 7.07 35.10 15.16
CA PHE A 338 5.73 34.59 15.42
C PHE A 338 5.79 33.49 16.48
N GLU A 339 5.02 33.70 17.54
CA GLU A 339 4.75 32.72 18.59
C GLU A 339 3.26 32.38 18.51
N SER A 340 2.94 31.11 18.25
CA SER A 340 1.55 30.67 18.17
C SER A 340 0.99 30.63 19.60
N LEU A 341 0.07 31.55 19.91
CA LEU A 341 -0.57 31.60 21.22
C LEU A 341 -1.80 30.69 21.30
N ASN A 342 -2.44 30.39 20.16
CA ASN A 342 -3.55 29.44 19.99
C ASN A 342 -3.68 29.10 18.49
N GLU A 343 -4.24 27.94 18.14
CA GLU A 343 -4.59 27.58 16.76
C GLU A 343 -6.11 27.68 16.55
N TYR A 344 -6.53 28.35 15.48
CA TYR A 344 -7.94 28.44 15.09
C TYR A 344 -8.29 27.23 14.22
N GLN A 345 -9.13 26.33 14.73
CA GLN A 345 -9.73 25.27 13.92
C GLN A 345 -11.05 25.79 13.33
N ALA A 346 -11.07 25.95 12.00
CA ALA A 346 -12.32 26.14 11.27
C ALA A 346 -13.22 24.93 11.50
N SER A 347 -14.39 25.17 12.08
CA SER A 347 -15.37 24.16 12.46
C SER A 347 -15.89 23.37 11.26
N ALA A 348 -15.47 22.12 11.16
CA ALA A 348 -16.10 21.10 10.33
C ALA A 348 -16.74 20.04 11.24
N GLY A 349 -18.06 20.16 11.46
CA GLY A 349 -18.98 19.04 11.74
C GLY A 349 -18.59 17.99 12.79
N GLY A 350 -18.01 18.37 13.93
CA GLY A 350 -17.86 17.47 15.08
C GLY A 350 -19.18 17.31 15.83
N SER A 351 -19.55 16.08 16.18
CA SER A 351 -20.69 15.82 17.05
C SER A 351 -20.49 16.59 18.36
N GLY A 352 -21.48 17.37 18.82
CA GLY A 352 -21.38 18.18 20.04
C GLY A 352 -21.33 17.37 21.35
N ARG A 353 -20.74 16.17 21.34
CA ARG A 353 -20.71 15.22 22.45
C ARG A 353 -19.62 15.62 23.45
N LYS A 354 -19.95 15.48 24.74
CA LYS A 354 -19.04 15.79 25.85
C LYS A 354 -17.86 14.81 25.87
N GLN A 355 -16.77 15.20 26.54
CA GLN A 355 -15.60 14.34 26.74
C GLN A 355 -15.75 13.50 28.02
N ALA A 356 -15.28 12.25 27.98
CA ALA A 356 -15.39 11.30 29.07
C ALA A 356 -14.42 11.63 30.21
N THR A 357 -14.94 12.15 31.31
CA THR A 357 -14.19 12.50 32.53
C THR A 357 -14.39 11.56 33.70
N ASP A 358 -15.51 10.84 33.76
CA ASP A 358 -15.95 10.10 34.94
C ASP A 358 -15.95 8.58 34.70
N PRO A 359 -15.76 7.74 35.74
CA PRO A 359 -15.73 6.28 35.60
C PRO A 359 -16.99 5.65 35.01
N GLY A 360 -18.14 6.31 35.15
CA GLY A 360 -19.42 5.90 34.56
C GLY A 360 -19.65 6.37 33.12
N HIS A 361 -18.69 7.08 32.50
CA HIS A 361 -18.75 7.48 31.10
C HIS A 361 -18.20 6.37 30.20
N ILE A 362 -19.07 5.81 29.36
CA ILE A 362 -18.70 4.81 28.36
C ILE A 362 -18.18 5.53 27.12
N THR A 363 -16.98 5.17 26.68
CA THR A 363 -16.31 5.68 25.47
C THR A 363 -15.73 4.54 24.63
N THR A 364 -15.29 4.85 23.42
CA THR A 364 -14.61 3.88 22.53
C THR A 364 -13.09 4.03 22.60
N THR A 365 -12.35 2.94 22.35
CA THR A 365 -10.88 2.94 22.28
C THR A 365 -10.35 3.26 20.89
N MET A 366 -11.18 3.11 19.85
CA MET A 366 -10.82 3.38 18.45
C MET A 366 -11.96 4.10 17.71
N PRO A 367 -11.67 4.97 16.73
CA PRO A 367 -12.69 5.57 15.89
C PRO A 367 -13.46 4.50 15.09
N GLY A 368 -14.78 4.64 15.00
CA GLY A 368 -15.62 3.65 14.33
C GLY A 368 -17.06 4.13 14.14
N ASN A 369 -17.94 3.20 13.82
CA ASN A 369 -19.39 3.43 13.70
C ASN A 369 -20.14 2.57 14.72
N VAL A 370 -21.29 3.06 15.21
CA VAL A 370 -22.18 2.28 16.08
C VAL A 370 -22.98 1.28 15.24
N VAL A 371 -22.84 -0.01 15.52
CA VAL A 371 -23.60 -1.10 14.88
C VAL A 371 -24.94 -1.31 15.58
N ASP A 372 -24.93 -1.29 16.92
CA ASP A 372 -26.14 -1.40 17.73
C ASP A 372 -25.97 -0.85 19.15
N VAL A 373 -27.07 -0.44 19.77
CA VAL A 373 -27.13 0.05 21.16
C VAL A 373 -27.95 -0.95 21.98
N LEU A 374 -27.33 -1.56 23.00
CA LEU A 374 -27.90 -2.72 23.70
C LEU A 374 -28.71 -2.34 24.96
N VAL A 375 -28.69 -1.07 25.35
CA VAL A 375 -29.32 -0.56 26.58
C VAL A 375 -30.10 0.72 26.32
N ARG A 376 -31.04 1.04 27.20
CA ARG A 376 -31.87 2.24 27.15
C ARG A 376 -31.72 3.05 28.45
N GLU A 377 -32.04 4.34 28.38
CA GLU A 377 -32.10 5.19 29.57
C GLU A 377 -33.05 4.60 30.62
N GLY A 378 -32.56 4.50 31.85
CA GLY A 378 -33.28 3.88 32.98
C GLY A 378 -32.98 2.40 33.20
N ASP A 379 -32.26 1.71 32.32
CA ASP A 379 -31.89 0.30 32.51
C ASP A 379 -30.82 0.15 33.61
N THR A 380 -30.94 -0.90 34.43
CA THR A 380 -29.91 -1.30 35.39
C THR A 380 -28.90 -2.21 34.72
N VAL A 381 -27.62 -1.87 34.81
CA VAL A 381 -26.50 -2.62 34.21
C VAL A 381 -25.49 -3.06 35.26
N THR A 382 -24.80 -4.17 34.99
CA THR A 382 -23.74 -4.72 35.85
C THR A 382 -22.37 -4.61 35.19
N ALA A 383 -21.31 -4.45 35.97
CA ALA A 383 -19.95 -4.37 35.49
C ALA A 383 -19.59 -5.61 34.64
N GLY A 384 -19.07 -5.38 33.43
CA GLY A 384 -18.80 -6.41 32.42
C GLY A 384 -19.96 -6.67 31.45
N GLN A 385 -21.15 -6.08 31.66
CA GLN A 385 -22.26 -6.19 30.72
C GLN A 385 -22.01 -5.36 29.46
N SER A 386 -22.27 -5.95 28.29
CA SER A 386 -22.20 -5.26 26.99
C SER A 386 -23.32 -4.22 26.87
N VAL A 387 -22.96 -2.99 26.47
CA VAL A 387 -23.89 -1.86 26.37
C VAL A 387 -23.96 -1.27 24.95
N LEU A 388 -22.96 -1.51 24.11
CA LEU A 388 -22.84 -0.96 22.75
C LEU A 388 -22.07 -1.94 21.85
N ILE A 389 -22.41 -2.02 20.57
CA ILE A 389 -21.62 -2.72 19.55
C ILE A 389 -21.10 -1.69 18.54
N THR A 390 -19.81 -1.75 18.26
CA THR A 390 -19.13 -0.80 17.36
C THR A 390 -18.36 -1.53 16.27
N GLU A 391 -18.26 -0.94 15.09
CA GLU A 391 -17.46 -1.45 13.98
C GLU A 391 -16.31 -0.50 13.70
N ALA A 392 -15.10 -1.05 13.68
CA ALA A 392 -13.91 -0.37 13.19
C ALA A 392 -13.11 -1.35 12.31
N MET A 393 -12.65 -0.89 11.14
CA MET A 393 -11.86 -1.70 10.22
C MET A 393 -12.52 -3.05 9.84
N LYS A 394 -13.85 -3.06 9.62
CA LYS A 394 -14.65 -4.26 9.30
C LYS A 394 -14.68 -5.34 10.40
N MET A 395 -14.34 -5.00 11.64
CA MET A 395 -14.47 -5.87 12.80
C MET A 395 -15.44 -5.26 13.81
N GLU A 396 -16.41 -6.06 14.25
CA GLU A 396 -17.34 -5.69 15.32
C GLU A 396 -16.71 -5.92 16.69
N THR A 397 -16.91 -4.99 17.62
CA THR A 397 -16.42 -5.06 19.00
C THR A 397 -17.52 -4.60 19.95
N GLU A 398 -17.79 -5.42 20.96
CA GLU A 398 -18.68 -5.08 22.06
C GLU A 398 -17.97 -4.19 23.08
N ILE A 399 -18.64 -3.11 23.51
CA ILE A 399 -18.18 -2.25 24.59
C ILE A 399 -18.94 -2.63 25.87
N HIS A 400 -18.19 -2.93 26.91
CA HIS A 400 -18.70 -3.32 28.22
C HIS A 400 -18.65 -2.15 29.22
N THR A 401 -19.61 -2.08 30.14
CA THR A 401 -19.52 -1.16 31.29
C THR A 401 -18.49 -1.64 32.31
N SER A 402 -17.77 -0.71 32.94
CA SER A 402 -16.81 -0.98 34.03
C SER A 402 -17.42 -0.84 35.43
N VAL A 403 -18.68 -0.39 35.54
CA VAL A 403 -19.37 -0.11 36.80
C VAL A 403 -20.78 -0.72 36.81
N ASP A 404 -21.24 -1.07 38.01
CA ASP A 404 -22.66 -1.35 38.28
C ASP A 404 -23.40 -0.02 38.39
N GLY A 405 -24.60 0.10 37.82
CA GLY A 405 -25.36 1.35 37.91
C GLY A 405 -26.61 1.40 37.06
N THR A 406 -27.20 2.58 36.96
CA THR A 406 -28.36 2.85 36.09
C THR A 406 -27.94 3.73 34.92
N VAL A 407 -28.33 3.38 33.69
CA VAL A 407 -28.07 4.19 32.50
C VAL A 407 -28.81 5.53 32.61
N GLN A 408 -28.08 6.64 32.73
CA GLN A 408 -28.65 7.99 32.81
C GLN A 408 -29.00 8.57 31.44
N ALA A 409 -28.09 8.39 30.47
CA ALA A 409 -28.22 8.99 29.15
C ALA A 409 -27.52 8.16 28.07
N VAL A 410 -28.09 8.11 26.87
CA VAL A 410 -27.49 7.50 25.68
C VAL A 410 -27.33 8.56 24.59
N HIS A 411 -26.09 8.88 24.21
CA HIS A 411 -25.76 10.01 23.31
C HIS A 411 -25.49 9.60 21.86
N VAL A 412 -25.70 8.33 21.55
CA VAL A 412 -25.42 7.74 20.23
C VAL A 412 -26.59 6.88 19.74
N SER A 413 -26.75 6.84 18.42
CA SER A 413 -27.69 5.98 17.72
C SER A 413 -26.97 5.07 16.73
N LYS A 414 -27.63 4.00 16.30
CA LYS A 414 -27.12 3.11 15.25
C LYS A 414 -26.74 3.90 13.99
N GLY A 415 -25.54 3.66 13.47
CA GLY A 415 -24.95 4.35 12.32
C GLY A 415 -24.13 5.60 12.66
N ASP A 416 -24.14 6.05 13.92
CA ASP A 416 -23.35 7.22 14.33
C ASP A 416 -21.85 6.94 14.28
N ARG A 417 -21.09 7.92 13.77
CA ARG A 417 -19.64 7.93 13.88
C ARG A 417 -19.22 8.35 15.29
N ILE A 418 -18.26 7.63 15.85
CA ILE A 418 -17.76 7.80 17.21
C ILE A 418 -16.24 7.93 17.21
N THR A 419 -15.70 8.71 18.14
CA THR A 419 -14.27 8.89 18.34
C THR A 419 -13.84 8.66 19.78
N PRO A 420 -12.60 8.21 20.04
CA PRO A 420 -12.12 7.99 21.39
C PRO A 420 -12.17 9.27 22.23
N GLY A 421 -12.65 9.14 23.47
CA GLY A 421 -12.78 10.25 24.41
C GLY A 421 -14.17 10.89 24.42
N GLU A 422 -15.02 10.69 23.40
CA GLU A 422 -16.41 11.14 23.45
C GLU A 422 -17.24 10.27 24.40
N VAL A 423 -18.16 10.89 25.16
CA VAL A 423 -19.15 10.18 25.98
C VAL A 423 -20.24 9.61 25.09
N LEU A 424 -20.38 8.28 25.10
CA LEU A 424 -21.39 7.55 24.33
C LEU A 424 -22.61 7.20 25.21
N ILE A 425 -22.36 6.76 26.45
CA ILE A 425 -23.38 6.41 27.45
C ILE A 425 -22.91 6.88 28.84
N GLU A 426 -23.83 7.39 29.66
CA GLU A 426 -23.57 7.79 31.06
C GLU A 426 -24.25 6.81 32.03
N ILE A 427 -23.51 6.29 33.01
CA ILE A 427 -23.99 5.37 34.06
C ILE A 427 -23.83 6.02 35.44
N ALA A 428 -24.91 6.01 36.23
CA ALA A 428 -25.02 6.56 37.58
C ALA A 428 -24.43 5.65 38.66
#